data_AF-A0A2H5VFX7-F1
#
_entry.id   AF-A0A2H5VFX7-F1
#
_cell.length_a   1.000
_cell.length_b   1.000
_cell.length_c   1.000
_cell.angle_alpha   90.00
_cell.angle_beta   90.00
_cell.angle_gamma   90.00
#
_symmetry.space_group_name_H-M   'P 1'
#
loop_
_entity.id
_entity.type
_entity.pdbx_description
1 polymer ?
#
loop_
_entity_poly.entity_id
_entity_poly.type
_entity_poly.pdbx_seq_one_letter_code
_entity_poly.pdbx_strand_id
1 'polypeptide(L)'
;MKAIFEEEVKPRILKEIGRKYNILKTLKIYNIMESSLALIIQKIVKDNPDVYIKSHPKGKEIESPYIELDLQMIHENEKLAKEKVERLAIELAKIIKDKGGKVEEIP
;
A
#
# COMPACT_ATOMS: atom_id res chain seq x y z
N MET A 1 -4.57 -28.33 6.77
CA MET A 1 -3.62 -27.24 7.04
C MET A 1 -4.30 -25.88 7.27
N LYS A 2 -5.30 -25.47 6.47
CA LYS A 2 -6.09 -24.25 6.72
C LYS A 2 -6.77 -24.19 8.09
N ALA A 3 -7.40 -25.29 8.53
CA ALA A 3 -8.13 -25.35 9.81
C ALA A 3 -7.23 -25.06 11.02
N ILE A 4 -6.05 -25.70 11.10
CA ILE A 4 -5.08 -25.48 12.19
C ILE A 4 -4.63 -24.02 12.24
N PHE A 5 -4.37 -23.40 11.08
CA PHE A 5 -3.93 -22.01 11.05
C PHE A 5 -5.04 -21.05 11.54
N GLU A 6 -6.27 -21.21 11.05
CA GLU A 6 -7.38 -20.32 11.39
C GLU A 6 -7.88 -20.51 12.83
N GLU A 7 -7.91 -21.75 13.32
CA GLU A 7 -8.51 -22.09 14.62
C GLU A 7 -7.51 -22.04 15.78
N GLU A 8 -6.26 -22.45 15.56
CA GLU A 8 -5.28 -22.57 16.66
C GLU A 8 -4.22 -21.46 16.63
N VAL A 9 -3.68 -21.15 15.44
CA VAL A 9 -2.50 -20.29 15.31
C VAL A 9 -2.88 -18.81 15.27
N LYS A 10 -3.83 -18.44 14.39
CA LYS A 10 -4.28 -17.06 14.19
C LYS A 10 -4.84 -16.43 15.47
N PRO A 11 -5.69 -17.08 16.29
CA PRO A 11 -6.22 -16.45 17.50
C PRO A 11 -5.16 -16.19 18.56
N ARG A 12 -4.17 -17.10 18.69
CA ARG A 12 -3.04 -16.92 19.62
C ARG A 12 -2.17 -15.74 19.20
N ILE A 13 -1.87 -15.63 17.90
CA ILE A 13 -1.10 -14.51 17.33
C ILE A 13 -1.85 -13.19 17.55
N LEU A 14 -3.15 -13.13 17.24
CA LEU A 14 -3.95 -11.91 17.42
C LEU A 14 -4.04 -11.48 18.89
N LYS A 15 -4.08 -12.43 19.83
CA LYS A 15 -4.10 -12.15 21.27
C LYS A 15 -2.79 -11.50 21.75
N GLU A 16 -1.65 -11.96 21.24
CA GLU A 16 -0.31 -11.43 21.58
C GLU A 16 -0.04 -10.05 20.95
N ILE A 17 -0.55 -9.81 19.74
CA ILE A 17 -0.35 -8.54 19.01
C ILE A 17 -1.15 -7.38 19.62
N GLY A 18 -2.25 -7.68 20.34
CA GLY A 18 -3.18 -6.67 20.85
C GLY A 18 -4.06 -6.06 19.76
N ARG A 19 -4.86 -5.04 20.11
CA ARG A 19 -5.70 -4.33 19.12
C ARG A 19 -4.81 -3.51 18.19
N LYS A 20 -4.64 -4.00 16.97
CA LYS A 20 -4.03 -3.25 15.87
C LYS A 20 -5.01 -3.18 14.71
N TYR A 21 -5.13 -1.99 14.14
CA TYR A 21 -5.90 -1.70 12.96
C TYR A 21 -5.00 -1.84 11.74
N ASN A 22 -5.48 -2.58 10.74
CA ASN A 22 -4.85 -2.68 9.44
C ASN A 22 -5.54 -1.69 8.50
N ILE A 23 -4.83 -0.67 8.09
CA ILE A 23 -5.30 0.31 7.10
C ILE A 23 -4.67 -0.05 5.76
N LEU A 24 -5.51 -0.23 4.74
CA LEU A 24 -5.11 -0.50 3.37
C LEU A 24 -5.68 0.59 2.48
N LYS A 25 -4.84 1.17 1.61
CA LYS A 25 -5.25 2.10 0.57
C LYS A 25 -4.60 1.70 -0.75
N THR A 26 -5.38 1.62 -1.82
CA THR A 26 -4.89 1.19 -3.14
C THR A 26 -4.99 2.33 -4.14
N LEU A 27 -3.90 2.56 -4.86
CA LEU A 27 -3.81 3.54 -5.95
C LEU A 27 -3.60 2.80 -7.28
N LYS A 28 -4.28 3.24 -8.34
CA LYS A 28 -3.98 2.85 -9.72
C LYS A 28 -3.09 3.89 -10.35
N ILE A 29 -1.97 3.44 -10.89
CA ILE A 29 -0.95 4.30 -11.48
C ILE A 29 -0.80 3.96 -12.95
N TYR A 30 -0.89 4.98 -13.79
CA TYR A 30 -0.76 4.89 -15.25
C TYR A 30 0.40 5.75 -15.73
N ASN A 31 0.89 5.46 -16.94
CA ASN A 31 1.89 6.28 -17.65
C ASN A 31 3.19 6.53 -16.87
N ILE A 32 3.63 5.57 -16.06
CA ILE A 32 4.95 5.60 -15.42
C ILE A 32 5.64 4.25 -15.59
N MET A 33 6.95 4.28 -15.81
CA MET A 33 7.76 3.06 -15.80
C MET A 33 7.90 2.51 -14.38
N GLU A 34 7.85 1.18 -14.24
CA GLU A 34 7.99 0.50 -12.95
C GLU A 34 9.32 0.82 -12.26
N SER A 35 10.41 0.93 -13.02
CA SER A 35 11.73 1.33 -12.49
C SER A 35 11.71 2.73 -11.87
N SER A 36 11.01 3.68 -12.50
CA SER A 36 10.83 5.04 -11.98
C SER A 36 9.96 5.05 -10.73
N LEU A 37 8.91 4.23 -10.69
CA LEU A 37 8.03 4.06 -9.54
C LEU A 37 8.77 3.42 -8.35
N ALA A 38 9.62 2.42 -8.60
CA ALA A 38 10.41 1.75 -7.57
C ALA A 38 11.31 2.71 -6.80
N LEU A 39 11.94 3.68 -7.47
CA LEU A 39 12.76 4.71 -6.81
C LEU A 39 11.93 5.63 -5.91
N ILE A 40 10.69 5.94 -6.32
CA ILE A 40 9.76 6.75 -5.51
C ILE A 40 9.35 5.96 -4.26
N ILE A 41 8.96 4.70 -4.43
CA ILE A 41 8.57 3.82 -3.32
C ILE A 41 9.73 3.68 -2.32
N GLN A 42 10.94 3.41 -2.79
CA GLN A 42 12.11 3.27 -1.94
C GLN A 42 12.36 4.50 -1.07
N LYS A 43 12.19 5.70 -1.62
CA LYS A 43 12.33 6.95 -0.86
C LYS A 43 11.25 7.06 0.22
N ILE A 44 9.99 6.83 -0.13
CA ILE A 44 8.86 6.93 0.81
C ILE A 44 9.00 5.91 1.95
N VAL A 45 9.34 4.66 1.65
CA VAL A 45 9.53 3.61 2.66
C VAL A 45 10.72 3.93 3.57
N LYS A 46 11.80 4.49 3.02
CA LYS A 46 12.95 4.92 3.83
C LYS A 46 12.56 5.99 4.85
N ASP A 47 11.70 6.93 4.46
CA ASP A 47 11.22 8.00 5.33
C ASP A 47 10.07 7.55 6.26
N ASN A 48 9.42 6.42 5.96
CA ASN A 48 8.24 5.89 6.67
C ASN A 48 8.33 4.36 6.87
N PRO A 49 9.19 3.87 7.79
CA PRO A 49 9.45 2.44 7.95
C PRO A 49 8.25 1.64 8.49
N ASP A 50 7.23 2.30 9.02
CA ASP A 50 5.99 1.72 9.52
C ASP A 50 4.92 1.48 8.45
N VAL A 51 5.19 1.87 7.21
CA VAL A 51 4.28 1.68 6.06
C VAL A 51 4.87 0.66 5.10
N TYR A 52 4.07 -0.35 4.80
CA TYR A 52 4.37 -1.35 3.80
C TYR A 52 3.75 -0.93 2.46
N ILE A 53 4.56 -0.91 1.40
CA ILE A 53 4.10 -0.56 0.06
C ILE A 53 4.37 -1.72 -0.88
N LYS A 54 3.36 -2.13 -1.65
CA LYS A 54 3.47 -3.22 -2.63
C LYS A 54 2.96 -2.76 -3.99
N SER A 55 3.76 -3.00 -5.03
CA SER A 55 3.38 -2.74 -6.41
C SER A 55 2.94 -4.01 -7.14
N HIS A 56 1.91 -3.87 -7.95
CA HIS A 56 1.24 -4.95 -8.67
C HIS A 56 1.04 -4.53 -10.13
N PRO A 57 1.97 -4.86 -11.04
CA PRO A 57 1.81 -4.53 -12.45
C PRO A 57 0.66 -5.34 -13.05
N LYS A 58 -0.31 -4.65 -13.64
CA LYS A 58 -1.45 -5.20 -14.37
C LYS A 58 -1.30 -4.80 -15.83
N GLY A 59 -0.63 -5.63 -16.63
CA GLY A 59 -0.20 -5.14 -17.95
C GLY A 59 0.35 -6.17 -18.93
N LYS A 60 -0.33 -7.29 -19.16
CA LYS A 60 0.00 -8.14 -20.32
C LYS A 60 -1.12 -8.35 -21.34
N GLU A 61 -2.38 -8.17 -20.95
CA GLU A 61 -3.54 -8.46 -21.82
C GLU A 61 -4.63 -7.38 -21.77
N ILE A 62 -4.35 -6.22 -21.19
CA ILE A 62 -5.33 -5.15 -20.95
C ILE A 62 -4.95 -3.94 -21.80
N GLU A 63 -5.95 -3.31 -22.43
CA GLU A 63 -5.79 -2.18 -23.36
C GLU A 63 -5.07 -0.96 -22.74
N SER A 64 -5.12 -0.82 -21.41
CA SER A 64 -4.44 0.22 -20.65
C SER A 64 -3.70 -0.42 -19.47
N PRO A 65 -2.38 -0.67 -19.58
CA PRO A 65 -1.60 -1.23 -18.50
C PRO A 65 -1.46 -0.22 -17.35
N TYR A 66 -1.64 -0.70 -16.13
CA TYR A 66 -1.50 0.10 -14.92
C TYR A 66 -0.80 -0.68 -13.82
N ILE A 67 -0.33 0.03 -12.81
CA ILE A 67 0.28 -0.54 -11.63
C ILE A 67 -0.66 -0.25 -10.47
N GLU A 68 -1.12 -1.29 -9.78
CA GLU A 68 -1.79 -1.13 -8.49
C GLU A 68 -0.70 -0.96 -7.43
N LEU A 69 -0.87 0.05 -6.58
CA LEU A 69 0.02 0.32 -5.47
C LEU A 69 -0.79 0.25 -4.18
N ASP A 70 -0.50 -0.78 -3.38
CA ASP A 70 -1.10 -0.99 -2.07
C ASP A 70 -0.21 -0.34 -1.01
N LEU A 71 -0.78 0.61 -0.26
CA LEU A 71 -0.21 1.17 0.95
C LEU A 71 -0.89 0.54 2.14
N GLN A 72 -0.11 -0.11 2.99
CA GLN A 72 -0.60 -0.81 4.15
C GLN A 72 0.12 -0.34 5.42
N MET A 73 -0.64 -0.07 6.47
CA MET A 73 -0.10 0.28 7.78
C MET A 73 -0.85 -0.48 8.87
N ILE A 74 -0.10 -1.05 9.81
CA ILE A 74 -0.65 -1.71 11.00
C ILE A 74 -0.30 -0.87 12.21
N HIS A 75 -1.31 -0.38 12.93
CA HIS A 75 -1.11 0.53 14.06
C HIS A 75 -2.19 0.36 15.14
N GLU A 76 -1.87 0.71 16.39
CA GLU A 76 -2.83 0.62 17.51
C GLU A 76 -3.94 1.68 17.45
N ASN A 77 -3.68 2.82 16.81
CA ASN A 77 -4.63 3.92 16.63
C ASN A 77 -5.07 4.02 15.16
N GLU A 78 -6.33 3.68 14.90
CA GLU A 78 -6.94 3.68 13.57
C GLU A 78 -6.90 5.06 12.91
N LYS A 79 -7.25 6.12 13.64
CA LYS A 79 -7.36 7.47 13.11
C LYS A 79 -5.99 7.98 12.64
N LEU A 80 -4.98 7.82 13.48
CA LEU A 80 -3.61 8.23 13.17
C LEU A 80 -3.06 7.46 11.96
N ALA A 81 -3.34 6.16 11.88
CA ALA A 81 -2.93 5.34 10.72
C ALA A 81 -3.63 5.77 9.43
N LYS A 82 -4.93 6.05 9.49
CA LYS A 82 -5.69 6.58 8.34
C LYS A 82 -5.13 7.91 7.87
N GLU A 83 -4.93 8.86 8.77
CA GLU A 83 -4.37 10.19 8.43
C GLU A 83 -2.97 10.07 7.82
N LYS A 84 -2.13 9.17 8.34
CA LYS A 84 -0.78 8.94 7.80
C LYS A 84 -0.80 8.29 6.42
N VAL A 85 -1.57 7.22 6.23
CA VAL A 85 -1.71 6.54 4.93
C VAL A 85 -2.30 7.49 3.88
N GLU A 86 -3.30 8.29 4.26
CA GLU A 86 -3.90 9.29 3.39
C GLU A 86 -2.87 10.33 2.94
N ARG A 87 -2.12 10.89 3.88
CA ARG A 87 -1.07 11.87 3.59
C ARG A 87 -0.01 11.31 2.64
N LEU A 88 0.43 10.06 2.87
CA LEU A 88 1.42 9.40 2.01
C LEU A 88 0.86 9.10 0.62
N ALA A 89 -0.41 8.70 0.52
CA ALA A 89 -1.07 8.50 -0.77
C ALA A 89 -1.13 9.81 -1.58
N ILE A 90 -1.45 10.93 -0.93
CA ILE A 90 -1.46 12.26 -1.56
C ILE A 90 -0.04 12.67 -2.00
N GLU A 91 0.97 12.46 -1.15
CA GLU A 91 2.38 12.76 -1.49
C GLU A 91 2.86 11.92 -2.67
N LEU A 92 2.61 10.61 -2.65
CA LEU A 92 2.90 9.70 -3.75
C LEU A 92 2.20 10.14 -5.04
N ALA A 93 0.91 10.45 -4.96
CA ALA A 93 0.14 10.88 -6.11
C ALA A 93 0.72 12.16 -6.73
N LYS A 94 1.20 13.10 -5.90
CA LYS A 94 1.86 14.32 -6.36
C LYS A 94 3.18 14.00 -7.08
N ILE A 95 4.08 13.24 -6.45
CA ILE A 95 5.38 12.88 -7.03
C ILE A 95 5.22 12.14 -8.36
N ILE A 96 4.23 11.24 -8.45
CA ILE A 96 3.94 10.48 -9.66
C ILE A 96 3.42 11.41 -10.77
N LYS A 97 2.50 12.32 -10.45
CA LYS A 97 1.99 13.33 -11.40
C LYS A 97 3.09 14.25 -11.91
N ASP A 98 4.00 14.69 -11.04
CA ASP A 98 5.14 15.52 -11.40
C ASP A 98 6.12 14.81 -12.38
N LYS A 99 6.14 13.47 -12.36
CA LYS A 99 6.89 12.64 -13.31
C LYS A 99 6.11 12.27 -14.58
N GLY A 100 4.93 12.85 -14.80
CA GLY A 100 4.08 12.58 -15.96
C GLY A 100 3.16 11.37 -15.85
N GLY A 101 3.11 10.72 -14.68
CA GLY A 101 2.17 9.64 -14.40
C GLY A 101 0.76 10.14 -14.08
N LYS A 102 -0.24 9.26 -14.20
CA LYS A 102 -1.62 9.52 -13.75
C LYS A 102 -1.93 8.60 -12.57
N VAL A 103 -2.64 9.12 -11.57
CA VAL A 103 -3.05 8.37 -10.38
C VAL A 103 -4.56 8.44 -10.22
N GLU A 104 -5.19 7.29 -10.02
CA GLU A 104 -6.60 7.14 -9.70
C GLU A 104 -6.73 6.38 -8.38
N GLU A 105 -7.55 6.88 -7.47
CA GLU A 105 -7.78 6.24 -6.18
C GLU A 105 -8.88 5.18 -6.31
N ILE A 106 -8.68 4.02 -5.69
CA ILE A 106 -9.72 3.01 -5.56
C ILE A 106 -10.44 3.27 -4.21
N PRO A 107 -11.75 3.56 -4.22
CA PRO A 107 -12.53 3.74 -3.00
C PRO A 107 -12.71 2.45 -2.19
#